data_AF-B7CD50-F1
#
_entry.id   AF-B7CD50-F1
#
_cell.length_a   1.000
_cell.length_b   1.000
_cell.length_c   1.000
_cell.angle_alpha   90.00
_cell.angle_beta   90.00
_cell.angle_gamma   90.00
#
_symmetry.space_group_name_H-M   'P 1'
#
loop_
_entity.id
_entity.type
_entity.pdbx_description
1 polymer ?
#
loop_
_entity_poly.entity_id
_entity_poly.type
_entity_poly.pdbx_seq_one_letter_code
_entity_poly.pdbx_strand_id
1 'polypeptide(L)'
;MKINREAILWYAIQYDGDWKKIGNAIKAHENYSIIHYPYAYITIMDDAYPDAFKRLRYPPWIIFYQGDINLLKEKGVGIVGARNCSTQALQNTDRIVQRLQSKYVIVSGLAKGIDARAHYNATKTIGVLGCGINVIYPKENTYLFERMKNNGLIISEYPMHVKPLAYHFPWRNRLIAALSDSLVVIEAAYKSGTMITVNECLELSVPIYCVPTAFQDEKHQGCNYLISNGANILVDIKDVDDI
;
A
#
# COMPACT_ATOMS: atom_id res chain seq x y z
N MET A 1 -14.79 27.92 -2.65
CA MET A 1 -15.40 27.65 -1.34
C MET A 1 -14.48 26.70 -0.59
N LYS A 2 -14.06 27.01 0.65
CA LYS A 2 -13.05 26.20 1.35
C LYS A 2 -13.72 24.95 1.93
N ILE A 3 -13.38 23.78 1.38
CA ILE A 3 -13.71 22.48 1.97
C ILE A 3 -13.02 22.40 3.33
N ASN A 4 -13.73 21.92 4.35
CA ASN A 4 -13.20 21.83 5.70
C ASN A 4 -12.80 20.39 6.07
N ARG A 5 -11.71 20.20 6.83
CA ARG A 5 -11.19 18.88 7.21
C ARG A 5 -12.21 18.08 8.03
N GLU A 6 -12.97 18.72 8.91
CA GLU A 6 -13.98 18.04 9.74
C GLU A 6 -15.16 17.55 8.89
N ALA A 7 -15.50 18.27 7.81
CA ALA A 7 -16.52 17.84 6.87
C ALA A 7 -16.08 16.56 6.14
N ILE A 8 -14.81 16.51 5.69
CA ILE A 8 -14.25 15.31 5.04
C ILE A 8 -14.30 14.11 5.99
N LEU A 9 -13.89 14.28 7.25
CA LEU A 9 -13.96 13.22 8.26
C LEU A 9 -15.41 12.73 8.44
N TRP A 10 -16.36 13.65 8.56
CA TRP A 10 -17.78 13.33 8.70
C TRP A 10 -18.27 12.49 7.51
N TYR A 11 -18.04 12.93 6.28
CA TYR A 11 -18.45 12.20 5.08
C TYR A 11 -17.77 10.83 4.98
N ALA A 12 -16.48 10.75 5.33
CA ALA A 12 -15.76 9.49 5.30
C ALA A 12 -16.41 8.45 6.22
N ILE A 13 -16.92 8.86 7.38
CA ILE A 13 -17.62 7.97 8.31
C ILE A 13 -19.02 7.62 7.80
N GLN A 14 -19.79 8.60 7.31
CA GLN A 14 -21.14 8.37 6.79
C GLN A 14 -21.16 7.46 5.55
N TYR A 15 -20.10 7.52 4.74
CA TYR A 15 -19.99 6.80 3.49
C TYR A 15 -18.97 5.66 3.50
N ASP A 16 -18.54 5.21 4.68
CA ASP A 16 -17.63 4.08 4.85
C ASP A 16 -16.32 4.19 4.03
N GLY A 17 -15.80 5.41 3.86
CA GLY A 17 -14.61 5.67 3.06
C GLY A 17 -14.80 5.59 1.54
N ASP A 18 -16.04 5.52 1.04
CA ASP A 18 -16.33 5.52 -0.41
C ASP A 18 -15.92 6.86 -1.03
N TRP A 19 -14.83 6.82 -1.79
CA TRP A 19 -14.22 8.00 -2.40
C TRP A 19 -15.20 8.82 -3.25
N LYS A 20 -16.08 8.15 -4.01
CA LYS A 20 -17.02 8.83 -4.92
C LYS A 20 -18.14 9.50 -4.15
N LYS A 21 -18.68 8.84 -3.12
CA LYS A 21 -19.74 9.41 -2.27
C LYS A 21 -19.22 10.60 -1.47
N ILE A 22 -18.02 10.51 -0.89
CA ILE A 22 -17.37 11.64 -0.21
C ILE A 22 -17.20 12.82 -1.17
N GLY A 23 -16.69 12.57 -2.38
CA GLY A 23 -16.53 13.61 -3.41
C GLY A 23 -17.85 14.26 -3.83
N ASN A 24 -18.95 13.48 -3.90
CA ASN A 24 -20.28 14.01 -4.19
C ASN A 24 -20.83 14.86 -3.04
N ALA A 25 -20.69 14.41 -1.79
CA ALA A 25 -21.13 15.14 -0.60
C ALA A 25 -20.39 16.49 -0.45
N ILE A 26 -19.08 16.50 -0.74
CA ILE A 26 -18.27 17.71 -0.82
C ILE A 26 -18.83 18.68 -1.87
N LYS A 27 -19.12 18.20 -3.09
CA LYS A 27 -19.65 19.03 -4.19
C LYS A 27 -21.05 19.56 -3.88
N ALA A 28 -21.88 18.76 -3.21
CA ALA A 28 -23.24 19.11 -2.84
C ALA A 28 -23.31 20.01 -1.59
N HIS A 29 -22.19 20.19 -0.87
CA HIS A 29 -22.14 20.92 0.40
C HIS A 29 -23.16 20.38 1.40
N GLU A 30 -23.17 19.06 1.54
CA GLU A 30 -24.03 18.40 2.51
C GLU A 30 -23.78 18.92 3.93
N ASN A 31 -24.80 18.82 4.78
CA ASN A 31 -24.62 19.19 6.18
C ASN A 31 -23.69 18.20 6.87
N TYR A 32 -22.80 18.71 7.72
CA TYR A 32 -21.89 17.90 8.52
C TYR A 32 -21.90 18.33 9.97
N SER A 33 -21.55 17.38 10.85
CA SER A 33 -21.33 17.65 12.27
C SER A 33 -19.86 17.45 12.60
N ILE A 34 -19.35 18.29 13.50
CA ILE A 34 -18.03 18.09 14.08
C ILE A 34 -18.13 16.93 15.06
N ILE A 35 -17.20 15.98 14.93
CA ILE A 35 -17.18 14.76 15.73
C ILE A 35 -15.79 14.51 16.29
N HIS A 36 -15.74 13.85 17.44
CA HIS A 36 -14.52 13.27 17.95
C HIS A 36 -14.26 11.92 17.28
N TYR A 37 -13.04 11.68 16.82
CA TYR A 37 -12.63 10.41 16.23
C TYR A 37 -11.41 9.85 16.98
N PRO A 38 -11.42 8.57 17.37
CA PRO A 38 -10.40 8.02 18.28
C PRO A 38 -9.06 7.73 17.61
N TYR A 39 -8.95 7.84 16.28
CA TYR A 39 -7.71 7.64 15.53
C TYR A 39 -7.24 8.94 14.89
N ALA A 40 -5.94 9.06 14.74
CA ALA A 40 -5.36 10.16 13.99
C ALA A 40 -5.72 10.04 12.50
N TYR A 41 -5.90 11.20 11.87
CA TYR A 41 -6.21 11.27 10.45
C TYR A 41 -5.61 12.53 9.83
N ILE A 42 -5.39 12.46 8.53
CA ILE A 42 -4.96 13.57 7.69
C ILE A 42 -5.85 13.64 6.45
N THR A 43 -6.21 14.83 6.02
CA THR A 43 -7.11 15.09 4.89
C THR A 43 -6.37 15.79 3.77
N ILE A 44 -6.92 15.75 2.55
CA ILE A 44 -6.36 16.46 1.40
C ILE A 44 -6.23 17.99 1.60
N MET A 45 -6.87 18.54 2.63
CA MET A 45 -6.80 19.95 3.00
C MET A 45 -5.65 20.28 3.95
N ASP A 46 -5.01 19.29 4.54
CA ASP A 46 -3.92 19.48 5.48
C ASP A 46 -2.60 19.68 4.73
N ASP A 47 -1.77 20.64 5.18
CA ASP A 47 -0.47 20.92 4.57
C ASP A 47 0.48 19.71 4.62
N ALA A 48 0.33 18.87 5.65
CA ALA A 48 1.12 17.66 5.80
C ALA A 48 0.64 16.49 4.91
N TYR A 49 -0.41 16.67 4.10
CA TYR A 49 -0.95 15.62 3.25
C TYR A 49 0.07 15.23 2.17
N PRO A 50 0.37 13.93 2.01
CA PRO A 50 1.46 13.49 1.12
C PRO A 50 1.24 13.89 -0.34
N ASP A 51 2.23 14.57 -0.93
CA ASP A 51 2.21 14.92 -2.36
C ASP A 51 2.16 13.68 -3.25
N ALA A 52 2.74 12.57 -2.79
CA ALA A 52 2.65 11.25 -3.42
C ALA A 52 1.20 10.89 -3.80
N PHE A 53 0.24 11.14 -2.90
CA PHE A 53 -1.17 10.82 -3.12
C PHE A 53 -1.89 11.81 -4.03
N LYS A 54 -1.42 13.07 -4.13
CA LYS A 54 -2.01 14.07 -5.04
C LYS A 54 -1.82 13.71 -6.52
N ARG A 55 -0.83 12.86 -6.82
CA ARG A 55 -0.55 12.35 -8.18
C ARG A 55 -1.57 11.30 -8.66
N LEU A 56 -2.32 10.71 -7.74
CA LEU A 56 -3.33 9.71 -8.08
C LEU A 56 -4.46 10.33 -8.88
N ARG A 57 -5.03 9.55 -9.81
CA ARG A 57 -6.29 9.92 -10.48
C ARG A 57 -7.44 10.13 -9.49
N TYR A 58 -7.42 9.36 -8.41
CA TYR A 58 -8.39 9.43 -7.31
C TYR A 58 -7.66 9.58 -5.97
N PRO A 59 -7.18 10.80 -5.62
CA PRO A 59 -6.45 11.04 -4.37
C PRO A 59 -7.35 10.77 -3.16
N PRO A 60 -6.90 10.01 -2.15
CA PRO A 60 -7.69 9.75 -0.96
C PRO A 60 -8.11 11.05 -0.27
N TRP A 61 -9.40 11.29 -0.06
CA TRP A 61 -9.87 12.49 0.63
C TRP A 61 -9.32 12.58 2.07
N ILE A 62 -9.14 11.43 2.69
CA ILE A 62 -8.68 11.26 4.06
C ILE A 62 -7.85 9.98 4.17
N ILE A 63 -6.85 10.01 5.07
CA ILE A 63 -6.07 8.87 5.49
C ILE A 63 -6.10 8.81 7.01
N PHE A 64 -6.64 7.72 7.55
CA PHE A 64 -6.53 7.33 8.95
C PHE A 64 -5.22 6.61 9.17
N TYR A 65 -4.57 6.82 10.31
CA TYR A 65 -3.28 6.20 10.56
C TYR A 65 -3.00 5.85 12.03
N GLN A 66 -2.05 4.94 12.21
CA GLN A 66 -1.44 4.57 13.49
C GLN A 66 0.08 4.41 13.29
N GLY A 67 0.88 4.97 14.20
CA GLY A 67 2.35 4.95 14.10
C GLY A 67 2.94 6.28 13.61
N ASP A 68 4.16 6.24 13.06
CA ASP A 68 4.91 7.44 12.70
C ASP A 68 4.54 7.96 11.30
N ILE A 69 3.76 9.05 11.28
CA ILE A 69 3.31 9.70 10.03
C ILE A 69 4.46 10.28 9.20
N ASN A 70 5.62 10.55 9.82
CA ASN A 70 6.75 11.14 9.09
C ASN A 70 7.34 10.18 8.05
N LEU A 71 7.09 8.87 8.17
CA LEU A 71 7.48 7.89 7.16
C LEU A 71 6.91 8.19 5.77
N LEU A 72 5.77 8.91 5.67
CA LEU A 72 5.18 9.33 4.38
C LEU A 72 6.02 10.36 3.62
N LYS A 73 7.03 10.97 4.27
CA LYS A 73 7.95 11.94 3.65
C LYS A 73 9.24 11.29 3.17
N GLU A 74 9.49 10.05 3.55
CA GLU A 74 10.68 9.31 3.14
C GLU A 74 10.47 8.64 1.77
N LYS A 75 11.57 8.31 1.08
CA LYS A 75 11.51 7.52 -0.14
C LYS A 75 11.00 6.12 0.16
N GLY A 76 10.06 5.64 -0.64
CA GLY A 76 9.40 4.37 -0.45
C GLY A 76 9.73 3.37 -1.53
N VAL A 77 9.83 2.09 -1.17
CA VAL A 77 9.89 0.99 -2.15
C VAL A 77 8.75 0.02 -1.88
N GLY A 78 7.92 -0.20 -2.90
CA GLY A 78 6.80 -1.12 -2.83
C GLY A 78 7.31 -2.55 -2.97
N ILE A 79 7.02 -3.43 -2.02
CA ILE A 79 7.35 -4.86 -2.14
C ILE A 79 6.04 -5.65 -2.14
N VAL A 80 5.75 -6.34 -3.24
CA VAL A 80 4.47 -7.05 -3.44
C VAL A 80 4.66 -8.44 -4.02
N GLY A 81 3.69 -9.31 -3.77
CA GLY A 81 3.65 -10.61 -4.43
C GLY A 81 2.57 -11.55 -3.93
N ALA A 82 2.76 -12.83 -4.23
CA ALA A 82 1.83 -13.90 -3.95
C ALA A 82 1.57 -14.07 -2.45
N ARG A 83 0.29 -14.28 -2.11
CA ARG A 83 -0.16 -14.65 -0.77
C ARG A 83 0.22 -16.09 -0.40
N ASN A 84 0.19 -16.97 -1.40
CA ASN A 84 0.63 -18.36 -1.31
C ASN A 84 1.95 -18.47 -2.09
N CYS A 85 3.04 -18.04 -1.47
CA CYS A 85 4.33 -17.93 -2.11
C CYS A 85 5.25 -19.12 -1.82
N SER A 86 6.24 -19.33 -2.67
CA SER A 86 7.29 -20.34 -2.45
C SER A 86 8.21 -19.97 -1.27
N THR A 87 8.89 -20.98 -0.69
CA THR A 87 9.94 -20.74 0.31
C THR A 87 11.07 -19.88 -0.26
N GLN A 88 11.41 -20.09 -1.54
CA GLN A 88 12.42 -19.31 -2.23
C GLN A 88 12.01 -17.83 -2.35
N ALA A 89 10.74 -17.54 -2.64
CA ALA A 89 10.23 -16.18 -2.68
C ALA A 89 10.33 -15.47 -1.32
N LEU A 90 10.09 -16.19 -0.21
CA LEU A 90 10.28 -15.63 1.13
C LEU A 90 11.76 -15.29 1.38
N GLN A 91 12.69 -16.17 1.01
CA GLN A 91 14.13 -15.93 1.14
C GLN A 91 14.60 -14.77 0.25
N ASN A 92 14.07 -14.67 -0.97
CA ASN A 92 14.36 -13.55 -1.88
C ASN A 92 13.84 -12.23 -1.30
N THR A 93 12.64 -12.24 -0.72
CA THR A 93 12.06 -11.08 -0.02
C THR A 93 12.97 -10.61 1.11
N ASP A 94 13.50 -11.52 1.92
CA ASP A 94 14.42 -11.17 3.01
C ASP A 94 15.65 -10.45 2.51
N ARG A 95 16.31 -11.02 1.49
CA ARG A 95 17.55 -10.50 0.92
C ARG A 95 17.34 -9.12 0.28
N ILE A 96 16.25 -8.96 -0.46
CA ILE A 96 15.89 -7.71 -1.12
C ILE A 96 15.59 -6.63 -0.08
N VAL A 97 14.74 -6.93 0.91
CA VAL A 97 14.43 -5.96 1.98
C VAL A 97 15.67 -5.59 2.78
N GLN A 98 16.51 -6.57 3.13
CA GLN A 98 17.76 -6.29 3.82
C GLN A 98 18.67 -5.32 3.08
N ARG A 99 18.68 -5.39 1.74
CA ARG A 99 19.47 -4.50 0.90
C ARG A 99 18.87 -3.10 0.79
N LEU A 100 17.55 -2.99 0.74
CA LEU A 100 16.84 -1.73 0.47
C LEU A 100 16.52 -0.90 1.71
N GLN A 101 16.34 -1.54 2.88
CA GLN A 101 15.82 -0.91 4.10
C GLN A 101 16.66 0.23 4.68
N SER A 102 17.93 0.36 4.28
CA SER A 102 18.80 1.48 4.69
C SER A 102 18.54 2.76 3.87
N LYS A 103 17.98 2.62 2.67
CA LYS A 103 17.70 3.70 1.72
C LYS A 103 16.21 4.06 1.65
N TYR A 104 15.35 3.07 1.88
CA TYR A 104 13.91 3.18 1.62
C TYR A 104 13.07 2.72 2.81
N VAL A 105 11.89 3.30 2.91
CA VAL A 105 10.78 2.75 3.69
C VAL A 105 10.10 1.67 2.88
N ILE A 106 9.91 0.48 3.46
CA ILE A 106 9.24 -0.62 2.77
C ILE A 106 7.73 -0.39 2.80
N VAL A 107 7.07 -0.33 1.64
CA VAL A 107 5.63 -0.14 1.51
C VAL A 107 4.99 -1.43 1.03
N SER A 108 3.96 -1.90 1.74
CA SER A 108 3.21 -3.08 1.30
C SER A 108 1.80 -3.13 1.90
N GLY A 109 1.06 -4.19 1.57
CA GLY A 109 -0.37 -4.29 1.78
C GLY A 109 -0.81 -5.04 3.03
N LEU A 110 0.11 -5.43 3.91
CA LEU A 110 -0.14 -6.27 5.09
C LEU A 110 -0.86 -7.61 4.80
N ALA A 111 -0.87 -8.08 3.54
CA ALA A 111 -1.43 -9.37 3.17
C ALA A 111 -0.57 -10.53 3.67
N LYS A 112 -1.03 -11.77 3.46
CA LYS A 112 -0.23 -12.98 3.69
C LYS A 112 0.95 -13.05 2.73
N GLY A 113 1.92 -13.91 3.04
CA GLY A 113 3.02 -14.23 2.13
C GLY A 113 4.03 -13.08 2.03
N ILE A 114 4.33 -12.66 0.80
CA ILE A 114 5.39 -11.69 0.51
C ILE A 114 5.19 -10.36 1.23
N ASP A 115 3.98 -9.80 1.26
CA ASP A 115 3.69 -8.54 1.97
C ASP A 115 4.07 -8.62 3.46
N ALA A 116 3.58 -9.65 4.16
CA ALA A 116 3.91 -9.86 5.58
C ALA A 116 5.42 -10.05 5.80
N ARG A 117 6.07 -10.82 4.91
CA ARG A 117 7.51 -11.07 5.00
C ARG A 117 8.32 -9.79 4.77
N ALA A 118 7.89 -8.94 3.84
CA ALA A 118 8.56 -7.67 3.58
C ALA A 118 8.52 -6.75 4.80
N HIS A 119 7.33 -6.58 5.39
CA HIS A 119 7.16 -5.80 6.62
C HIS A 119 7.96 -6.37 7.80
N TYR A 120 7.99 -7.69 7.96
CA TYR A 120 8.68 -8.32 9.08
C TYR A 120 10.20 -8.04 9.08
N ASN A 121 10.81 -7.99 7.91
CA ASN A 121 12.25 -7.78 7.75
C ASN A 121 12.67 -6.31 7.64
N ALA A 122 11.71 -5.39 7.53
CA ALA A 122 11.98 -3.97 7.37
C ALA A 122 12.27 -3.28 8.73
N THR A 123 13.23 -2.34 8.72
CA THR A 123 13.46 -1.40 9.83
C THR A 123 12.41 -0.28 9.86
N LYS A 124 12.07 0.26 8.68
CA LYS A 124 11.02 1.27 8.49
C LYS A 124 10.00 0.75 7.48
N THR A 125 8.72 0.84 7.81
CA THR A 125 7.70 0.30 6.92
C THR A 125 6.33 0.94 7.04
N ILE A 126 5.62 1.00 5.92
CA ILE A 126 4.25 1.51 5.80
C ILE A 126 3.34 0.37 5.33
N GLY A 127 2.42 -0.05 6.20
CA GLY A 127 1.36 -1.00 5.91
C GLY A 127 0.10 -0.25 5.50
N VAL A 128 -0.29 -0.35 4.24
CA VAL A 128 -1.55 0.22 3.78
C VAL A 128 -2.65 -0.81 4.05
N LEU A 129 -3.90 -0.43 4.34
CA LEU A 129 -5.02 -1.35 4.63
C LEU A 129 -6.20 -1.22 3.67
N GLY A 130 -6.83 -2.35 3.33
CA GLY A 130 -8.09 -2.41 2.56
C GLY A 130 -9.33 -2.50 3.45
N CYS A 131 -9.26 -1.98 4.67
CA CYS A 131 -10.30 -2.06 5.70
C CYS A 131 -10.06 -1.00 6.77
N GLY A 132 -10.96 -0.89 7.73
CA GLY A 132 -10.88 0.09 8.81
C GLY A 132 -9.53 0.07 9.54
N ILE A 133 -9.08 1.24 9.99
CA ILE A 133 -7.76 1.41 10.61
C ILE A 133 -7.52 0.52 11.86
N ASN A 134 -8.59 0.04 12.51
CA ASN A 134 -8.53 -0.86 13.67
C ASN A 134 -8.85 -2.34 13.32
N VAL A 135 -8.99 -2.66 12.04
CA VAL A 135 -9.41 -4.00 11.62
C VAL A 135 -8.19 -4.79 11.15
N ILE A 136 -7.82 -5.82 11.92
CA ILE A 136 -6.71 -6.69 11.59
C ILE A 136 -7.16 -7.74 10.57
N TYR A 137 -6.63 -7.65 9.36
CA TYR A 137 -6.85 -8.63 8.30
C TYR A 137 -5.58 -8.83 7.47
N PRO A 138 -5.08 -10.07 7.31
CA PRO A 138 -5.60 -11.32 7.89
C PRO A 138 -5.28 -11.45 9.39
N LYS A 139 -6.09 -12.22 10.14
CA LYS A 139 -5.92 -12.40 11.59
C LYS A 139 -4.56 -12.99 12.00
N GLU A 140 -3.95 -13.81 11.15
CA GLU A 140 -2.61 -14.36 11.41
C GLU A 140 -1.50 -13.30 11.45
N ASN A 141 -1.72 -12.13 10.83
CA ASN A 141 -0.78 -11.01 10.87
C ASN A 141 -0.98 -10.11 12.11
N THR A 142 -1.74 -10.53 13.13
CA THR A 142 -1.98 -9.74 14.36
C THR A 142 -0.68 -9.27 15.00
N TYR A 143 0.28 -10.18 15.20
CA TYR A 143 1.57 -9.81 15.80
C TYR A 143 2.32 -8.75 14.98
N LEU A 144 2.33 -8.90 13.65
CA LEU A 144 2.98 -7.95 12.75
C LEU A 144 2.30 -6.58 12.81
N PHE A 145 0.95 -6.56 12.83
CA PHE A 145 0.17 -5.35 12.95
C PHE A 145 0.50 -4.58 14.24
N GLU A 146 0.52 -5.26 15.40
CA GLU A 146 0.87 -4.64 16.67
C GLU A 146 2.33 -4.16 16.72
N ARG A 147 3.26 -4.90 16.11
CA ARG A 147 4.65 -4.46 15.97
C ARG A 147 4.75 -3.17 15.15
N MET A 148 4.02 -3.09 14.04
CA MET A 148 4.05 -1.95 13.13
C MET A 148 3.41 -0.69 13.70
N LYS A 149 2.42 -0.79 14.59
CA LYS A 149 1.89 0.39 15.31
C LYS A 149 2.97 1.15 16.08
N ASN A 150 3.96 0.44 16.61
CA ASN A 150 5.00 1.01 17.45
C ASN A 150 6.24 1.42 16.67
N ASN A 151 6.58 0.68 15.61
CA ASN A 151 7.86 0.80 14.89
C ASN A 151 7.70 1.04 13.38
N GLY A 152 6.53 1.47 12.95
CA GLY A 152 6.22 1.73 11.54
C GLY A 152 5.02 2.64 11.43
N LEU A 153 4.33 2.54 10.29
CA LEU A 153 3.11 3.26 10.03
C LEU A 153 2.08 2.32 9.40
N ILE A 154 0.85 2.41 9.89
CA ILE A 154 -0.30 1.72 9.29
C ILE A 154 -1.26 2.80 8.83
N ILE A 155 -1.72 2.72 7.58
CA ILE A 155 -2.65 3.70 7.00
C ILE A 155 -3.89 3.02 6.39
N SER A 156 -5.01 3.74 6.36
CA SER A 156 -6.23 3.33 5.69
C SER A 156 -7.05 4.52 5.21
N GLU A 157 -7.77 4.36 4.10
CA GLU A 157 -8.84 5.30 3.71
C GLU A 157 -10.16 5.03 4.42
N TYR A 158 -10.26 3.88 5.09
CA TYR A 158 -11.51 3.40 5.63
C TYR A 158 -11.60 3.69 7.13
N PRO A 159 -12.75 4.21 7.61
CA PRO A 159 -13.01 4.36 9.04
C PRO A 159 -12.90 3.02 9.79
N MET A 160 -12.55 3.08 11.07
CA MET A 160 -12.30 1.98 12.00
C MET A 160 -13.31 0.81 12.01
N HIS A 161 -14.57 1.04 11.63
CA HIS A 161 -15.61 0.00 11.62
C HIS A 161 -15.71 -0.78 10.30
N VAL A 162 -15.08 -0.27 9.22
CA VAL A 162 -15.22 -0.84 7.88
C VAL A 162 -14.54 -2.21 7.78
N LYS A 163 -15.31 -3.21 7.36
CA LYS A 163 -14.85 -4.60 7.22
C LYS A 163 -13.92 -4.81 6.00
N PRO A 164 -13.10 -5.87 5.98
CA PRO A 164 -12.27 -6.22 4.83
C PRO A 164 -13.10 -6.79 3.69
N LEU A 165 -13.56 -5.91 2.80
CA LEU A 165 -14.34 -6.28 1.61
C LEU A 165 -13.43 -6.52 0.42
N ALA A 166 -13.73 -7.54 -0.40
CA ALA A 166 -12.85 -7.99 -1.49
C ALA A 166 -12.47 -6.86 -2.47
N TYR A 167 -13.40 -5.95 -2.76
CA TYR A 167 -13.19 -4.83 -3.69
C TYR A 167 -12.35 -3.68 -3.10
N HIS A 168 -12.15 -3.63 -1.78
CA HIS A 168 -11.26 -2.64 -1.17
C HIS A 168 -9.78 -2.93 -1.41
N PHE A 169 -9.39 -4.21 -1.56
CA PHE A 169 -7.98 -4.56 -1.74
C PHE A 169 -7.41 -4.08 -3.08
N PRO A 170 -8.10 -4.26 -4.23
CA PRO A 170 -7.69 -3.61 -5.48
C PRO A 170 -7.63 -2.09 -5.36
N TRP A 171 -8.66 -1.46 -4.78
CA TRP A 171 -8.72 0.00 -4.64
C TRP A 171 -7.53 0.55 -3.86
N ARG A 172 -7.20 -0.09 -2.73
CA ARG A 172 -6.09 0.30 -1.87
C ARG A 172 -4.73 0.29 -2.59
N ASN A 173 -4.51 -0.63 -3.53
CA ASN A 173 -3.20 -0.86 -4.14
C ASN A 173 -2.61 0.39 -4.83
N ARG A 174 -3.45 1.31 -5.31
CA ARG A 174 -2.99 2.60 -5.84
C ARG A 174 -2.23 3.43 -4.80
N LEU A 175 -2.54 3.30 -3.51
CA LEU A 175 -1.80 3.97 -2.45
C LEU A 175 -0.40 3.37 -2.25
N ILE A 176 -0.27 2.05 -2.40
CA ILE A 176 1.05 1.38 -2.38
C ILE A 176 1.89 1.91 -3.54
N ALA A 177 1.31 1.94 -4.75
CA ALA A 177 1.97 2.49 -5.93
C ALA A 177 2.37 3.96 -5.74
N ALA A 178 1.47 4.80 -5.23
CA ALA A 178 1.74 6.22 -5.01
C ALA A 178 2.89 6.49 -4.04
N LEU A 179 3.04 5.67 -3.00
CA LEU A 179 4.11 5.75 -2.00
C LEU A 179 5.41 5.07 -2.45
N SER A 180 5.45 4.49 -3.65
CA SER A 180 6.61 3.78 -4.15
C SER A 180 7.36 4.64 -5.16
N ASP A 181 8.65 4.87 -4.93
CA ASP A 181 9.59 5.37 -5.93
C ASP A 181 9.94 4.26 -6.94
N SER A 182 9.93 3.01 -6.48
CA SER A 182 10.12 1.79 -7.28
C SER A 182 9.23 0.67 -6.73
N LEU A 183 8.73 -0.21 -7.60
CA LEU A 183 7.98 -1.41 -7.21
C LEU A 183 8.79 -2.68 -7.47
N VAL A 184 8.96 -3.52 -6.45
CA VAL A 184 9.54 -4.86 -6.57
C VAL A 184 8.45 -5.92 -6.47
N VAL A 185 8.34 -6.72 -7.52
CA VAL A 185 7.45 -7.88 -7.60
C VAL A 185 8.28 -9.15 -7.41
N ILE A 186 8.07 -9.83 -6.27
CA ILE A 186 8.87 -11.01 -5.92
C ILE A 186 8.34 -12.27 -6.62
N GLU A 187 7.02 -12.47 -6.56
CA GLU A 187 6.38 -13.66 -7.13
C GLU A 187 4.91 -13.32 -7.41
N ALA A 188 4.41 -13.59 -8.61
CA ALA A 188 3.03 -13.26 -8.97
C ALA A 188 2.47 -14.21 -10.01
N ALA A 189 1.19 -14.59 -9.87
CA ALA A 189 0.44 -15.24 -10.93
C ALA A 189 -0.03 -14.21 -11.97
N TYR A 190 -0.22 -14.64 -13.22
CA TYR A 190 -0.63 -13.77 -14.34
C TYR A 190 -1.94 -13.01 -14.06
N LYS A 191 -2.92 -13.63 -13.39
CA LYS A 191 -4.17 -13.00 -12.95
C LYS A 191 -4.21 -12.88 -11.43
N SER A 192 -3.34 -12.04 -10.87
CA SER A 192 -3.26 -11.82 -9.41
C SER A 192 -3.53 -10.37 -9.03
N GLY A 193 -3.86 -10.15 -7.75
CA GLY A 193 -4.02 -8.79 -7.20
C GLY A 193 -2.73 -7.96 -7.29
N THR A 194 -1.56 -8.61 -7.37
CA THR A 194 -0.27 -7.96 -7.60
C THR A 194 -0.23 -7.21 -8.93
N MET A 195 -0.83 -7.77 -9.99
CA MET A 195 -0.88 -7.12 -11.31
C MET A 195 -1.69 -5.82 -11.29
N ILE A 196 -2.64 -5.70 -10.36
CA ILE A 196 -3.39 -4.45 -10.18
C ILE A 196 -2.44 -3.37 -9.64
N THR A 197 -1.60 -3.68 -8.67
CA THR A 197 -0.57 -2.74 -8.16
C THR A 197 0.43 -2.34 -9.24
N VAL A 198 0.84 -3.30 -10.09
CA VAL A 198 1.70 -3.04 -11.25
C VAL A 198 1.05 -2.02 -12.18
N ASN A 199 -0.22 -2.21 -12.54
CA ASN A 199 -0.92 -1.26 -13.41
C ASN A 199 -0.98 0.15 -12.82
N GLU A 200 -1.26 0.27 -11.51
CA GLU A 200 -1.22 1.56 -10.81
C GLU A 200 0.18 2.20 -10.85
N CYS A 201 1.25 1.40 -10.74
CA CYS A 201 2.62 1.87 -10.88
C CYS A 201 2.92 2.37 -12.30
N LEU A 202 2.45 1.65 -13.34
CA LEU A 202 2.60 2.07 -14.73
C LEU A 202 1.90 3.40 -14.99
N GLU A 203 0.68 3.60 -14.47
CA GLU A 203 -0.04 4.88 -14.58
C GLU A 203 0.72 6.04 -13.91
N LEU A 204 1.43 5.75 -12.82
CA LEU A 204 2.24 6.73 -12.08
C LEU A 204 3.69 6.84 -12.57
N SER A 205 4.05 6.13 -13.64
CA SER A 205 5.43 6.04 -14.16
C SER A 205 6.44 5.58 -13.11
N VAL A 206 6.02 4.71 -12.20
CA VAL A 206 6.88 4.07 -11.20
C VAL A 206 7.58 2.87 -11.84
N PRO A 207 8.92 2.80 -11.83
CA PRO A 207 9.66 1.69 -12.38
C PRO A 207 9.36 0.38 -11.64
N ILE A 208 9.30 -0.70 -12.41
CA ILE A 208 8.91 -2.03 -11.93
C ILE A 208 10.10 -2.97 -12.08
N TYR A 209 10.42 -3.69 -11.01
CA TYR A 209 11.48 -4.67 -10.91
C TYR A 209 10.88 -6.01 -10.54
N CYS A 210 11.29 -7.07 -11.22
CA CYS A 210 10.72 -8.40 -11.05
C CYS A 210 11.81 -9.43 -10.78
N VAL A 211 11.60 -10.29 -9.79
CA VAL A 211 12.41 -11.50 -9.63
C VAL A 211 11.93 -12.54 -10.64
N PRO A 212 12.79 -13.06 -11.53
CA PRO A 212 12.38 -14.04 -12.53
C PRO A 212 11.98 -15.36 -11.86
N THR A 213 11.03 -16.04 -12.47
CA THR A 213 10.58 -17.37 -12.04
C THR A 213 11.11 -18.45 -12.97
N ALA A 214 11.25 -19.68 -12.46
CA ALA A 214 11.73 -20.80 -13.28
C ALA A 214 10.78 -21.05 -14.45
N PHE A 215 11.32 -21.47 -15.60
CA PHE A 215 10.51 -21.75 -16.81
C PHE A 215 9.37 -22.76 -16.56
N GLN A 216 9.59 -23.72 -15.67
CA GLN A 216 8.61 -24.76 -15.31
C GLN A 216 7.58 -24.30 -14.26
N ASP A 217 7.72 -23.10 -13.68
CA ASP A 217 6.74 -22.58 -12.71
C ASP A 217 5.50 -22.05 -13.44
N GLU A 218 4.47 -22.89 -13.51
CA GLU A 218 3.18 -22.52 -14.11
C GLU A 218 2.31 -21.62 -13.20
N LYS A 219 2.62 -21.55 -11.90
CA LYS A 219 1.80 -20.81 -10.92
C LYS A 219 2.17 -19.33 -10.89
N HIS A 220 3.45 -19.02 -11.10
CA HIS A 220 3.99 -17.67 -10.90
C HIS A 220 4.60 -17.07 -12.17
N GLN A 221 3.95 -17.30 -13.31
CA GLN A 221 4.38 -16.77 -14.61
C GLN A 221 4.29 -15.24 -14.74
N GLY A 222 3.67 -14.56 -13.76
CA GLY A 222 3.45 -13.11 -13.80
C GLY A 222 4.74 -12.29 -13.85
N CYS A 223 5.77 -12.66 -13.08
CA CYS A 223 7.05 -11.94 -13.10
C CYS A 223 7.73 -12.03 -14.47
N ASN A 224 7.84 -13.23 -15.05
CA ASN A 224 8.42 -13.41 -16.38
C ASN A 224 7.60 -12.70 -17.47
N TYR A 225 6.26 -12.69 -17.33
CA TYR A 225 5.42 -11.90 -18.22
C TYR A 225 5.72 -10.40 -18.11
N LEU A 226 5.81 -9.85 -16.91
CA LEU A 226 6.17 -8.44 -16.70
C LEU A 226 7.54 -8.10 -17.30
N ILE A 227 8.54 -8.96 -17.09
CA ILE A 227 9.88 -8.81 -17.66
C ILE A 227 9.81 -8.79 -19.20
N SER A 228 9.05 -9.71 -19.80
CA SER A 228 8.87 -9.74 -21.26
C SER A 228 8.16 -8.51 -21.83
N ASN A 229 7.44 -7.76 -20.99
CA ASN A 229 6.79 -6.49 -21.34
C ASN A 229 7.60 -5.25 -20.89
N GLY A 230 8.87 -5.43 -20.52
CA GLY A 230 9.80 -4.32 -20.25
C GLY A 230 9.98 -3.96 -18.77
N ALA A 231 9.48 -4.75 -17.82
CA ALA A 231 9.90 -4.59 -16.42
C ALA A 231 11.38 -4.96 -16.25
N ASN A 232 12.07 -4.27 -15.34
CA ASN A 232 13.46 -4.57 -15.00
C ASN A 232 13.55 -5.95 -14.34
N ILE A 233 14.59 -6.70 -14.68
CA ILE A 233 14.83 -8.04 -14.10
C ILE A 233 15.81 -7.94 -12.93
N LEU A 234 15.55 -8.69 -11.86
CA LEU A 234 16.45 -8.87 -10.73
C LEU A 234 16.99 -10.30 -10.73
N VAL A 235 18.16 -10.53 -11.33
CA VAL A 235 18.81 -11.84 -11.38
C VAL A 235 19.79 -12.06 -10.23
N ASP A 236 20.34 -10.97 -9.68
CA ASP A 236 21.18 -11.03 -8.49
C ASP A 236 20.96 -9.83 -7.54
N ILE A 237 21.70 -9.81 -6.42
CA ILE A 237 21.52 -8.80 -5.38
C ILE A 237 22.13 -7.43 -5.76
N LYS A 238 22.98 -7.36 -6.78
CA LYS A 238 23.57 -6.11 -7.27
C LYS A 238 22.55 -5.35 -8.11
N ASP A 239 21.68 -6.04 -8.84
CA ASP A 239 20.56 -5.39 -9.56
C ASP A 239 19.64 -4.63 -8.59
N VAL A 240 19.57 -5.06 -7.33
CA VAL A 240 18.81 -4.38 -6.26
C VAL A 240 19.46 -3.05 -5.85
N ASP A 241 20.75 -2.86 -6.10
CA ASP A 241 21.46 -1.62 -5.79
C ASP A 241 21.08 -0.49 -6.78
N ASP A 242 20.58 -0.85 -7.96
CA ASP A 242 20.11 0.05 -9.03
C ASP A 242 18.64 0.48 -8.86
N ILE A 243 18.02 0.07 -7.74
CA ILE A 243 16.69 0.53 -7.29
C ILE A 243 16.84 1.82 -6.47
#